data_AF-A0A948R1R0-F1
#
_entry.id   AF-A0A948R1R0-F1
#
_cell.length_a   1.000
_cell.length_b   1.000
_cell.length_c   1.000
_cell.angle_alpha   90.00
_cell.angle_beta   90.00
_cell.angle_gamma   90.00
#
_symmetry.space_group_name_H-M   'P 1'
#
loop_
_entity.id
_entity.type
_entity.pdbx_description
1 polymer ?
#
loop_
_entity_poly.entity_id
_entity_poly.type
_entity_poly.pdbx_seq_one_letter_code
_entity_poly.pdbx_strand_id
1 'polypeptide(L)'
;MFSFLLLLTGVPVSAGAASAEGTYGEKLLADVNARIKNISTEELQALLAKDRNLVVIDVRTQMEIGIVGGMVGAPGTVMLPRGWLEFRIADVAPDKDQPIVVYCGTNQRSPLAADTLTRMGYTNVMNYPGGFFEWKKAGLPVTSLDAAQESFLFSKPIEVVEGVWSAIGATQPSTYENSGHNNNLSFVITKDGVLVVNAGGSYLLAASVHAEIKKLTDKPVKYVVLENGQGHAMLGSSYWQEQGATVIAHEDAAEEIKKKKDEILDSAQRSLRDKFFRTKVVMPDETFTDKKVIEMGGERIEILHLGPAHSPGDISVWLPGKSVVIAGDMAFHVRLLPVFEYTDTAGWIESWEKFVALGAKIVIPGHGGPTDYETVAKYTRDYLVYMRQEIKKVVDAGGSDQDAYAIDQSAYKHLDTFEFLALQNAGRIFRSMEFE
;
A
#
# COMPACT_ATOMS: atom_id res chain seq x y z
N MET A 1 10.85 66.45 32.57
CA MET A 1 11.25 66.57 31.15
C MET A 1 11.60 65.17 30.68
N PHE A 2 11.00 64.53 29.70
CA PHE A 2 10.04 64.91 28.67
C PHE A 2 9.14 63.68 28.41
N SER A 3 7.86 63.94 28.20
CA SER A 3 6.88 62.96 27.72
C SER A 3 7.20 62.60 26.27
N PHE A 4 7.14 61.33 25.89
CA PHE A 4 6.99 60.94 24.49
C PHE A 4 5.82 59.96 24.35
N LEU A 5 4.79 60.51 23.72
CA LEU A 5 3.52 59.92 23.35
C LEU A 5 3.74 59.10 22.07
N LEU A 6 3.57 57.78 22.11
CA LEU A 6 3.53 56.97 20.89
C LEU A 6 2.07 56.83 20.46
N LEU A 7 1.71 57.50 19.35
CA LEU A 7 0.41 57.39 18.70
C LEU A 7 0.23 55.96 18.15
N LEU A 8 -0.72 55.22 18.72
CA LEU A 8 -1.33 54.06 18.06
C LEU A 8 -2.36 54.56 17.05
N THR A 9 -1.96 54.72 15.79
CA THR A 9 -2.91 54.86 14.68
C THR A 9 -3.55 53.50 14.43
N GLY A 10 -4.77 53.31 14.95
CA GLY A 10 -5.60 52.18 14.59
C GLY A 10 -5.99 52.29 13.12
N VAL A 11 -5.48 51.38 12.29
CA VAL A 11 -6.07 51.13 10.97
C VAL A 11 -7.35 50.34 11.22
N PRO A 12 -8.54 50.85 10.89
CA PRO A 12 -9.74 50.05 10.95
C PRO A 12 -9.63 49.01 9.83
N VAL A 13 -9.47 47.74 10.20
CA VAL A 13 -9.77 46.64 9.28
C VAL A 13 -11.28 46.68 9.08
N SER A 14 -11.71 47.29 7.97
CA SER A 14 -13.10 47.14 7.54
C SER A 14 -13.32 45.66 7.30
N ALA A 15 -14.21 45.05 8.09
CA ALA A 15 -14.81 43.79 7.72
C ALA A 15 -15.53 44.04 6.39
N GLY A 16 -14.89 43.63 5.29
CA GLY A 16 -15.53 43.61 3.99
C GLY A 16 -16.77 42.74 4.12
N ALA A 17 -17.93 43.30 3.82
CA ALA A 17 -19.17 42.55 3.73
C ALA A 17 -18.95 41.42 2.71
N ALA A 18 -18.92 40.18 3.20
CA ALA A 18 -18.96 39.01 2.33
C ALA A 18 -20.27 39.10 1.53
N SER A 19 -20.15 39.14 0.20
CA SER A 19 -21.28 39.17 -0.71
C SER A 19 -22.16 37.94 -0.49
N ALA A 20 -23.47 38.14 -0.39
CA ALA A 20 -24.50 37.10 -0.24
C ALA A 20 -24.70 36.20 -1.47
N GLU A 21 -23.70 36.10 -2.36
CA GLU A 21 -23.73 35.26 -3.53
C GLU A 21 -22.75 34.10 -3.37
N GLY A 22 -23.27 32.88 -3.37
CA GLY A 22 -22.46 31.65 -3.31
C GLY A 22 -21.41 31.58 -4.42
N THR A 23 -20.42 30.71 -4.22
CA THR A 23 -19.36 30.40 -5.18
C THR A 23 -19.93 29.93 -6.52
N TYR A 24 -19.14 30.04 -7.59
CA TYR A 24 -19.53 29.50 -8.90
C TYR A 24 -19.88 28.00 -8.83
N GLY A 25 -19.12 27.23 -8.04
CA GLY A 25 -19.40 25.81 -7.82
C GLY A 25 -20.75 25.55 -7.17
N GLU A 26 -21.14 26.35 -6.18
CA GLU A 26 -22.45 26.23 -5.52
C GLU A 26 -23.60 26.58 -6.46
N LYS A 27 -23.46 27.66 -7.24
CA LYS A 27 -24.45 28.03 -8.27
C LYS A 27 -24.60 26.93 -9.33
N LEU A 28 -23.47 26.42 -9.83
CA LEU A 28 -23.47 25.32 -10.80
C LEU A 28 -24.13 24.05 -10.25
N LEU A 29 -23.84 23.69 -8.98
CA LEU A 29 -24.46 22.54 -8.35
C LEU A 29 -25.97 22.74 -8.13
N ALA A 30 -26.43 23.94 -7.78
CA ALA A 30 -27.85 24.24 -7.65
C ALA A 30 -28.57 24.03 -8.99
N ASP A 31 -28.03 24.59 -10.08
CA ASP A 31 -28.59 24.46 -11.42
C ASP A 31 -28.61 23.00 -11.89
N VAL A 32 -27.54 22.24 -11.62
CA VAL A 32 -27.43 20.82 -11.98
C VAL A 32 -28.44 19.99 -11.20
N ASN A 33 -28.54 20.19 -9.89
CA ASN A 33 -29.48 19.47 -9.03
C ASN A 33 -30.94 19.69 -9.43
N ALA A 34 -31.28 20.83 -10.06
CA ALA A 34 -32.63 21.11 -10.54
C ALA A 34 -33.06 20.26 -11.75
N ARG A 35 -32.12 19.61 -12.46
CA ARG A 35 -32.38 18.89 -13.71
C ARG A 35 -31.98 17.41 -13.72
N ILE A 36 -31.15 16.97 -12.77
CA ILE A 36 -30.82 15.55 -12.63
C ILE A 36 -31.85 14.83 -11.76
N LYS A 37 -31.93 13.50 -11.90
CA LYS A 37 -32.73 12.66 -11.02
C LYS A 37 -31.93 12.25 -9.79
N ASN A 38 -32.28 12.81 -8.63
CA ASN A 38 -31.72 12.41 -7.33
C ASN A 38 -32.52 11.25 -6.73
N ILE A 39 -31.83 10.31 -6.06
CA ILE A 39 -32.44 9.19 -5.34
C ILE A 39 -31.97 9.12 -3.88
N SER A 40 -32.83 8.61 -3.00
CA SER A 40 -32.54 8.31 -1.60
C SER A 40 -31.73 7.03 -1.43
N THR A 41 -31.24 6.79 -0.19
CA THR A 41 -30.54 5.55 0.18
C THR A 41 -31.46 4.35 0.02
N GLU A 42 -32.72 4.49 0.44
CA GLU A 42 -33.74 3.45 0.38
C GLU A 42 -34.09 3.09 -1.08
N GLU A 43 -34.19 4.09 -1.95
CA GLU A 43 -34.40 3.88 -3.39
C GLU A 43 -33.19 3.18 -4.03
N LEU A 44 -31.95 3.55 -3.67
CA LEU A 44 -30.77 2.86 -4.16
C LEU A 44 -30.75 1.39 -3.72
N GLN A 45 -31.06 1.10 -2.46
CA GLN A 45 -31.18 -0.29 -1.98
C GLN A 45 -32.27 -1.07 -2.73
N ALA A 46 -33.43 -0.45 -2.98
CA ALA A 46 -34.51 -1.08 -3.72
C ALA A 46 -34.12 -1.37 -5.18
N LEU A 47 -33.38 -0.46 -5.83
CA LEU A 47 -32.87 -0.67 -7.18
C LEU A 47 -31.85 -1.81 -7.22
N LEU A 48 -30.88 -1.82 -6.30
CA LEU A 48 -29.86 -2.87 -6.17
C LEU A 48 -30.47 -4.26 -5.91
N ALA A 49 -31.58 -4.32 -5.17
CA ALA A 49 -32.28 -5.58 -4.92
C ALA A 49 -33.03 -6.11 -6.16
N LYS A 50 -33.52 -5.21 -7.02
CA LYS A 50 -34.42 -5.52 -8.14
C LYS A 50 -33.69 -5.71 -9.47
N ASP A 51 -32.68 -4.90 -9.74
CA ASP A 51 -32.06 -4.79 -11.06
C ASP A 51 -30.61 -5.28 -11.04
N ARG A 52 -30.36 -6.42 -11.70
CA ARG A 52 -29.02 -7.00 -11.83
C ARG A 52 -28.17 -6.31 -12.91
N ASN A 53 -28.77 -5.47 -13.76
CA ASN A 53 -28.11 -4.74 -14.83
C ASN A 53 -27.75 -3.30 -14.43
N LEU A 54 -28.11 -2.87 -13.21
CA LEU A 54 -27.74 -1.58 -12.66
C LEU A 54 -26.21 -1.45 -12.51
N VAL A 55 -25.66 -0.37 -13.06
CA VAL A 55 -24.26 0.02 -12.84
C VAL A 55 -24.22 1.12 -11.79
N VAL A 56 -23.41 0.93 -10.76
CA VAL A 56 -23.18 1.94 -9.73
C VAL A 56 -21.77 2.49 -9.88
N ILE A 57 -21.66 3.78 -10.20
CA ILE A 57 -20.40 4.42 -10.54
C ILE A 57 -19.93 5.31 -9.40
N ASP A 58 -18.77 4.96 -8.83
CA ASP A 58 -18.03 5.81 -7.90
C ASP A 58 -17.11 6.75 -8.68
N VAL A 59 -17.38 8.06 -8.65
CA VAL A 59 -16.57 9.06 -9.38
C VAL A 59 -15.42 9.64 -8.55
N ARG A 60 -15.12 9.04 -7.40
CA ARG A 60 -13.90 9.33 -6.62
C ARG A 60 -12.67 8.73 -7.26
N THR A 61 -11.50 9.22 -6.86
CA THR A 61 -10.22 8.64 -7.24
C THR A 61 -9.94 7.36 -6.46
N GLN A 62 -9.04 6.51 -7.00
CA GLN A 62 -8.58 5.31 -6.31
C GLN A 62 -7.96 5.64 -4.94
N MET A 63 -7.22 6.74 -4.85
CA MET A 63 -6.62 7.21 -3.60
C MET A 63 -7.70 7.54 -2.57
N GLU A 64 -8.74 8.28 -2.96
CA GLU A 64 -9.84 8.60 -2.05
C GLU A 64 -10.57 7.35 -1.57
N ILE A 65 -10.88 6.41 -2.47
CA ILE A 65 -11.52 5.13 -2.11
C ILE A 65 -10.66 4.35 -1.11
N GLY A 66 -9.35 4.34 -1.31
CA GLY A 66 -8.38 3.79 -0.36
C GLY A 66 -8.47 4.46 1.02
N ILE A 67 -8.37 5.78 1.07
CA ILE A 67 -8.36 6.58 2.32
C ILE A 67 -9.70 6.49 3.08
N VAL A 68 -10.83 6.46 2.39
CA VAL A 68 -12.15 6.52 3.04
C VAL A 68 -12.74 5.14 3.38
N GLY A 69 -12.06 4.07 2.97
CA GLY A 69 -12.39 2.70 3.33
C GLY A 69 -13.43 2.05 2.44
N GLY A 70 -13.33 2.23 1.12
CA GLY A 70 -14.04 1.41 0.14
C GLY A 70 -15.10 2.12 -0.71
N MET A 71 -15.94 1.30 -1.35
CA MET A 71 -17.03 1.69 -2.25
C MET A 71 -18.37 1.11 -1.78
N VAL A 72 -19.49 1.57 -2.34
CA VAL A 72 -20.81 0.95 -2.13
C VAL A 72 -20.72 -0.55 -2.46
N GLY A 73 -20.96 -1.40 -1.47
CA GLY A 73 -20.81 -2.85 -1.55
C GLY A 73 -21.98 -3.52 -2.24
N ALA A 74 -22.01 -3.44 -3.57
CA ALA A 74 -23.08 -4.01 -4.37
C ALA A 74 -22.56 -4.57 -5.71
N PRO A 75 -23.25 -5.59 -6.28
CA PRO A 75 -22.98 -6.04 -7.64
C PRO A 75 -23.14 -4.88 -8.64
N GLY A 76 -22.23 -4.78 -9.61
CA GLY A 76 -22.25 -3.70 -10.60
C GLY A 76 -21.63 -2.39 -10.12
N THR A 77 -21.09 -2.31 -8.89
CA THR A 77 -20.31 -1.14 -8.45
C THR A 77 -18.93 -1.13 -9.12
N VAL A 78 -18.59 0.00 -9.77
CA VAL A 78 -17.31 0.23 -10.43
C VAL A 78 -16.76 1.61 -10.05
N MET A 79 -15.42 1.72 -10.02
CA MET A 79 -14.76 3.02 -9.92
C MET A 79 -14.54 3.58 -11.32
N LEU A 80 -15.02 4.79 -11.57
CA LEU A 80 -14.69 5.58 -12.75
C LEU A 80 -14.49 7.04 -12.34
N PRO A 81 -13.24 7.47 -12.04
CA PRO A 81 -12.98 8.80 -11.50
C PRO A 81 -13.53 9.90 -12.42
N ARG A 82 -14.04 10.99 -11.82
CA ARG A 82 -14.72 12.07 -12.58
C ARG A 82 -13.93 12.54 -13.81
N GLY A 83 -12.60 12.65 -13.72
CA GLY A 83 -11.76 13.13 -14.82
C GLY A 83 -11.67 12.19 -16.04
N TRP A 84 -12.09 10.92 -15.90
CA TRP A 84 -12.05 9.91 -16.96
C TRP A 84 -13.44 9.54 -17.50
N LEU A 85 -14.50 10.10 -16.94
CA LEU A 85 -15.88 9.68 -17.18
C LEU A 85 -16.25 9.72 -18.67
N GLU A 86 -16.01 10.85 -19.34
CA GLU A 86 -16.36 11.07 -20.74
C GLU A 86 -15.64 10.10 -21.69
N PHE A 87 -14.44 9.66 -21.30
CA PHE A 87 -13.56 8.84 -22.14
C PHE A 87 -13.76 7.34 -21.95
N ARG A 88 -14.23 6.92 -20.77
CA ARG A 88 -14.23 5.51 -20.35
C ARG A 88 -15.61 4.97 -20.01
N ILE A 89 -16.67 5.78 -20.03
CA ILE A 89 -18.02 5.33 -19.65
C ILE A 89 -18.51 4.14 -20.49
N ALA A 90 -18.17 4.09 -21.78
CA ALA A 90 -18.58 2.99 -22.67
C ALA A 90 -17.99 1.63 -22.25
N ASP A 91 -16.91 1.61 -21.47
CA ASP A 91 -16.31 0.36 -20.97
C ASP A 91 -17.13 -0.27 -19.85
N VAL A 92 -17.85 0.55 -19.09
CA VAL A 92 -18.62 0.11 -17.91
C VAL A 92 -20.12 0.10 -18.16
N ALA A 93 -20.61 0.97 -19.04
CA ALA A 93 -22.00 1.04 -19.47
C ALA A 93 -22.04 1.31 -20.99
N PRO A 94 -21.84 0.29 -21.84
CA PRO A 94 -21.86 0.48 -23.30
C PRO A 94 -23.26 0.81 -23.84
N ASP A 95 -24.31 0.36 -23.15
CA ASP A 95 -25.70 0.63 -23.51
C ASP A 95 -26.18 1.95 -22.89
N LYS A 96 -26.72 2.83 -23.73
CA LYS A 96 -27.19 4.16 -23.35
C LYS A 96 -28.48 4.13 -22.52
N ASP A 97 -29.25 3.05 -22.60
CA ASP A 97 -30.49 2.86 -21.84
C ASP A 97 -30.26 2.11 -20.51
N GLN A 98 -29.02 1.66 -20.27
CA GLN A 98 -28.66 0.96 -19.04
C GLN A 98 -28.90 1.86 -17.81
N PRO A 99 -29.51 1.32 -16.73
CA PRO A 99 -29.65 2.06 -15.49
C PRO A 99 -28.28 2.32 -14.87
N ILE A 100 -28.00 3.61 -14.60
CA ILE A 100 -26.75 4.07 -13.98
C ILE A 100 -27.09 4.88 -12.73
N VAL A 101 -26.46 4.54 -11.61
CA VAL A 101 -26.42 5.39 -10.42
C VAL A 101 -25.01 5.92 -10.25
N VAL A 102 -24.85 7.23 -10.11
CA VAL A 102 -23.56 7.86 -9.87
C VAL A 102 -23.50 8.43 -8.45
N TYR A 103 -22.38 8.22 -7.76
CA TYR A 103 -22.14 8.79 -6.44
C TYR A 103 -20.68 9.19 -6.25
N CYS A 104 -20.44 10.03 -5.24
CA CYS A 104 -19.09 10.40 -4.79
C CYS A 104 -19.04 10.43 -3.26
N GLY A 105 -18.06 11.09 -2.65
CA GLY A 105 -17.99 11.20 -1.19
C GLY A 105 -19.19 11.96 -0.60
N THR A 106 -19.34 13.23 -0.96
CA THR A 106 -20.25 14.21 -0.34
C THR A 106 -21.09 14.98 -1.35
N ASN A 107 -21.47 14.36 -2.47
CA ASN A 107 -22.33 14.93 -3.52
C ASN A 107 -21.84 16.23 -4.21
N GLN A 108 -20.53 16.48 -4.23
CA GLN A 108 -19.96 17.63 -4.98
C GLN A 108 -19.62 17.29 -6.44
N ARG A 109 -19.25 16.04 -6.73
CA ARG A 109 -18.83 15.60 -8.08
C ARG A 109 -19.91 14.81 -8.81
N SER A 110 -20.68 14.02 -8.08
CA SER A 110 -21.67 13.11 -8.66
C SER A 110 -22.83 13.82 -9.38
N PRO A 111 -23.33 15.00 -8.95
CA PRO A 111 -24.31 15.74 -9.74
C PRO A 111 -23.77 16.13 -11.12
N LEU A 112 -22.53 16.62 -11.17
CA LEU A 112 -21.87 17.03 -12.42
C LEU A 112 -21.63 15.83 -13.34
N ALA A 113 -21.26 14.69 -12.77
CA ALA A 113 -21.11 13.45 -13.52
C ALA A 113 -22.45 12.99 -14.12
N ALA A 114 -23.54 13.00 -13.34
CA ALA A 114 -24.85 12.60 -13.80
C ALA A 114 -25.37 13.51 -14.94
N ASP A 115 -25.20 14.83 -14.82
CA ASP A 115 -25.54 15.80 -15.87
C ASP A 115 -24.72 15.55 -17.15
N THR A 116 -23.41 15.31 -17.02
CA THR A 116 -22.55 14.96 -18.15
C THR A 116 -23.02 13.70 -18.86
N LEU A 117 -23.32 12.61 -18.14
CA LEU A 117 -23.80 11.36 -18.75
C LEU A 117 -25.13 11.58 -19.49
N THR A 118 -26.03 12.36 -18.91
CA THR A 118 -27.30 12.71 -19.55
C THR A 118 -27.08 13.46 -20.87
N ARG A 119 -26.17 14.44 -20.88
CA ARG A 119 -25.79 15.19 -22.10
C ARG A 119 -25.08 14.32 -23.14
N MET A 120 -24.39 13.27 -22.71
CA MET A 120 -23.78 12.26 -23.57
C MET A 120 -24.80 11.23 -24.13
N GLY A 121 -26.09 11.42 -23.84
CA GLY A 121 -27.19 10.60 -24.37
C GLY A 121 -27.53 9.35 -23.55
N TYR A 122 -27.00 9.20 -22.34
CA TYR A 122 -27.50 8.15 -21.42
C TYR A 122 -28.87 8.55 -20.90
N THR A 123 -29.86 7.66 -21.02
CA THR A 123 -31.28 7.99 -20.81
C THR A 123 -31.77 7.65 -19.40
N ASN A 124 -31.05 6.80 -18.67
CA ASN A 124 -31.44 6.29 -17.36
C ASN A 124 -30.36 6.54 -16.28
N VAL A 125 -30.03 7.82 -16.07
CA VAL A 125 -29.00 8.26 -15.12
C VAL A 125 -29.65 8.80 -13.85
N MET A 126 -29.17 8.33 -12.71
CA MET A 126 -29.56 8.77 -11.37
C MET A 126 -28.32 9.22 -10.59
N ASN A 127 -28.46 10.25 -9.78
CA ASN A 127 -27.45 10.67 -8.81
C ASN A 127 -27.89 10.22 -7.42
N TYR A 128 -26.97 9.68 -6.63
CA TYR A 128 -27.19 9.36 -5.22
C TYR A 128 -26.54 10.43 -4.33
N PRO A 129 -27.31 11.38 -3.76
CA PRO A 129 -26.78 12.51 -3.01
C PRO A 129 -26.23 12.14 -1.62
N GLY A 130 -26.65 10.99 -1.06
CA GLY A 130 -26.10 10.54 0.22
C GLY A 130 -24.59 10.27 0.13
N GLY A 131 -24.12 9.86 -1.05
CA GLY A 131 -22.72 9.55 -1.28
C GLY A 131 -22.23 8.41 -0.39
N PHE A 132 -20.92 8.16 -0.45
CA PHE A 132 -20.32 7.06 0.28
C PHE A 132 -20.42 7.22 1.80
N PHE A 133 -20.31 8.44 2.32
CA PHE A 133 -20.27 8.65 3.77
C PHE A 133 -21.62 8.40 4.45
N GLU A 134 -22.74 8.81 3.85
CA GLU A 134 -24.06 8.47 4.40
C GLU A 134 -24.38 6.97 4.23
N TRP A 135 -23.98 6.35 3.11
CA TRP A 135 -24.08 4.89 2.93
C TRP A 135 -23.35 4.12 4.03
N LYS A 136 -22.10 4.51 4.33
CA LYS A 136 -21.28 3.93 5.39
C LYS A 136 -21.89 4.18 6.77
N LYS A 137 -22.33 5.42 7.04
CA LYS A 137 -22.97 5.81 8.31
C LYS A 137 -24.28 5.06 8.56
N ALA A 138 -25.00 4.68 7.50
CA ALA A 138 -26.19 3.83 7.57
C ALA A 138 -25.87 2.35 7.84
N GLY A 139 -24.60 1.97 7.96
CA GLY A 139 -24.18 0.58 8.22
C GLY A 139 -24.42 -0.37 7.05
N LEU A 140 -24.54 0.17 5.84
CA LEU A 140 -24.82 -0.63 4.64
C LEU A 140 -23.54 -1.29 4.10
N PRO A 141 -23.66 -2.39 3.32
CA PRO A 141 -22.50 -3.12 2.83
C PRO A 141 -21.53 -2.23 2.07
N VAL A 142 -20.25 -2.32 2.39
CA VAL A 142 -19.16 -1.61 1.72
C VAL A 142 -18.20 -2.64 1.13
N THR A 143 -17.79 -2.46 -0.11
CA THR A 143 -16.63 -3.19 -0.65
C THR A 143 -15.40 -2.59 -0.01
N SER A 144 -14.95 -3.21 1.08
CA SER A 144 -13.67 -2.90 1.72
C SER A 144 -12.53 -3.39 0.85
N LEU A 145 -11.44 -2.61 0.80
CA LEU A 145 -10.16 -3.11 0.27
C LEU A 145 -9.45 -4.01 1.29
N ASP A 146 -9.78 -3.93 2.59
CA ASP A 146 -9.29 -4.84 3.63
C ASP A 146 -10.13 -6.12 3.63
N ALA A 147 -9.49 -7.27 3.38
CA ALA A 147 -10.10 -8.59 3.34
C ALA A 147 -10.41 -9.17 4.74
N ALA A 148 -9.93 -8.55 5.83
CA ALA A 148 -10.21 -8.98 7.20
C ALA A 148 -10.76 -7.83 8.07
N GLN A 149 -12.06 -7.57 7.95
CA GLN A 149 -12.75 -6.44 8.60
C GLN A 149 -12.69 -6.42 10.15
N GLU A 150 -12.41 -7.57 10.78
CA GLU A 150 -12.34 -7.73 12.25
C GLU A 150 -10.89 -7.79 12.77
N SER A 151 -9.91 -7.39 11.95
CA SER A 151 -8.48 -7.52 12.24
C SER A 151 -7.70 -6.31 11.77
N PHE A 152 -6.53 -6.05 12.37
CA PHE A 152 -5.57 -5.09 11.81
C PHE A 152 -4.87 -5.63 10.56
N LEU A 153 -5.02 -6.93 10.25
CA LEU A 153 -4.50 -7.50 9.02
C LEU A 153 -5.31 -7.03 7.81
N PHE A 154 -4.62 -6.50 6.80
CA PHE A 154 -5.17 -6.37 5.44
C PHE A 154 -5.81 -7.67 4.92
N SER A 155 -5.14 -8.82 5.04
CA SER A 155 -5.70 -10.13 4.68
C SER A 155 -5.37 -11.19 5.72
N LYS A 156 -6.25 -12.20 5.85
CA LYS A 156 -5.98 -13.35 6.74
C LYS A 156 -4.85 -14.22 6.16
N PRO A 157 -4.08 -14.93 7.01
CA PRO A 157 -3.06 -15.84 6.53
C PRO A 157 -3.65 -16.94 5.64
N ILE A 158 -2.99 -17.21 4.53
CA ILE A 158 -3.22 -18.39 3.69
C ILE A 158 -2.07 -19.38 3.89
N GLU A 159 -2.37 -20.68 3.82
CA GLU A 159 -1.34 -21.71 3.77
C GLU A 159 -0.79 -21.76 2.35
N VAL A 160 0.51 -21.46 2.18
CA VAL A 160 1.19 -21.45 0.89
C VAL A 160 1.65 -22.86 0.53
N VAL A 161 2.27 -23.52 1.50
CA VAL A 161 2.55 -24.96 1.52
C VAL A 161 2.39 -25.46 2.96
N GLU A 162 2.35 -26.77 3.16
CA GLU A 162 2.20 -27.36 4.49
C GLU A 162 3.14 -26.72 5.54
N GLY A 163 2.53 -26.07 6.53
CA GLY A 163 3.22 -25.41 7.63
C GLY A 163 3.85 -24.05 7.32
N VAL A 164 3.74 -23.53 6.09
CA VAL A 164 4.21 -22.20 5.70
C VAL A 164 3.03 -21.34 5.30
N TRP A 165 2.85 -20.25 6.04
CA TRP A 165 1.70 -19.38 5.92
C TRP A 165 2.14 -17.95 5.65
N SER A 166 1.27 -17.18 5.01
CA SER A 166 1.50 -15.75 4.79
C SER A 166 0.21 -14.96 4.84
N ALA A 167 0.18 -13.91 5.65
CA ALA A 167 -0.81 -12.85 5.54
C ALA A 167 -0.28 -11.84 4.52
N ILE A 168 -1.01 -11.67 3.42
CA ILE A 168 -0.58 -10.83 2.31
C ILE A 168 -0.92 -9.37 2.61
N GLY A 169 0.08 -8.50 2.54
CA GLY A 169 -0.06 -7.07 2.78
C GLY A 169 -0.72 -6.33 1.62
N ALA A 170 -1.20 -5.12 1.89
CA ALA A 170 -1.64 -4.20 0.85
C ALA A 170 -0.45 -3.80 -0.05
N THR A 171 -0.65 -3.75 -1.35
CA THR A 171 0.38 -3.31 -2.31
C THR A 171 0.70 -1.81 -2.22
N GLN A 172 -0.15 -1.06 -1.52
CA GLN A 172 0.00 0.37 -1.26
C GLN A 172 1.01 0.64 -0.13
N PRO A 173 1.53 1.86 0.02
CA PRO A 173 2.28 2.25 1.20
C PRO A 173 1.49 2.05 2.51
N SER A 174 2.19 2.04 3.64
CA SER A 174 1.56 2.06 4.97
C SER A 174 0.60 3.26 5.11
N THR A 175 -0.64 2.98 5.48
CA THR A 175 -1.66 3.99 5.78
C THR A 175 -2.41 3.63 7.06
N TYR A 176 -3.26 4.55 7.53
CA TYR A 176 -4.14 4.27 8.65
C TYR A 176 -5.08 3.10 8.33
N GLU A 177 -5.60 3.04 7.10
CA GLU A 177 -6.63 2.09 6.68
C GLU A 177 -6.08 0.66 6.68
N ASN A 178 -4.97 0.43 5.98
CA ASN A 178 -4.31 -0.89 5.97
C ASN A 178 -3.58 -1.23 7.27
N SER A 179 -3.65 -0.37 8.30
CA SER A 179 -3.01 -0.54 9.61
C SER A 179 -1.48 -0.71 9.56
N GLY A 180 -0.87 -0.26 8.47
CA GLY A 180 0.54 -0.48 8.17
C GLY A 180 0.88 -1.91 7.74
N HIS A 181 -0.11 -2.74 7.42
CA HIS A 181 0.09 -4.05 6.82
C HIS A 181 0.26 -3.91 5.31
N ASN A 182 1.44 -3.43 4.90
CA ASN A 182 1.79 -3.29 3.49
C ASN A 182 2.79 -4.34 3.00
N ASN A 183 3.54 -5.03 3.87
CA ASN A 183 4.39 -6.15 3.49
C ASN A 183 3.75 -7.49 3.87
N ASN A 184 4.35 -8.60 3.43
CA ASN A 184 3.89 -9.94 3.80
C ASN A 184 4.37 -10.33 5.21
N LEU A 185 3.42 -10.74 6.06
CA LEU A 185 3.69 -11.26 7.41
C LEU A 185 3.58 -12.79 7.35
N SER A 186 4.73 -13.44 7.21
CA SER A 186 4.80 -14.89 6.97
C SER A 186 5.19 -15.63 8.24
N PHE A 187 4.83 -16.91 8.34
CA PHE A 187 5.26 -17.74 9.46
C PHE A 187 5.36 -19.22 9.11
N VAL A 188 6.27 -19.91 9.78
CA VAL A 188 6.57 -21.32 9.62
C VAL A 188 6.20 -22.05 10.91
N ILE A 189 5.18 -22.89 10.85
CA ILE A 189 4.75 -23.76 11.95
C ILE A 189 5.53 -25.07 11.85
N THR A 190 6.23 -25.43 12.92
CA THR A 190 6.96 -26.69 13.06
C THR A 190 6.43 -27.50 14.24
N LYS A 191 6.97 -28.70 14.47
CA LYS A 191 6.61 -29.52 15.64
C LYS A 191 7.01 -28.89 16.99
N ASP A 192 8.02 -28.01 16.99
CA ASP A 192 8.63 -27.51 18.24
C ASP A 192 8.38 -26.02 18.49
N GLY A 193 7.79 -25.30 17.54
CA GLY A 193 7.61 -23.86 17.63
C GLY A 193 7.24 -23.22 16.30
N VAL A 194 6.99 -21.92 16.34
CA VAL A 194 6.71 -21.09 15.17
C VAL A 194 7.84 -20.08 14.98
N LEU A 195 8.26 -19.88 13.73
CA LEU A 195 9.11 -18.76 13.31
C LEU A 195 8.26 -17.79 12.49
N VAL A 196 8.28 -16.51 12.85
CA VAL A 196 7.60 -15.43 12.12
C VAL A 196 8.65 -14.66 11.30
N VAL A 197 8.31 -14.32 10.06
CA VAL A 197 9.07 -13.41 9.20
C VAL A 197 8.31 -12.09 9.15
N ASN A 198 9.00 -11.02 9.54
CA ASN A 198 8.50 -9.67 9.79
C ASN A 198 7.62 -9.55 11.05
N ALA A 199 7.99 -8.61 11.92
CA ALA A 199 7.27 -8.34 13.15
C ALA A 199 5.97 -7.57 12.92
N GLY A 200 5.81 -6.92 11.76
CA GLY A 200 4.70 -6.05 11.41
C GLY A 200 4.96 -4.57 11.72
N GLY A 201 4.14 -3.69 11.14
CA GLY A 201 4.27 -2.23 11.25
C GLY A 201 3.80 -1.60 12.57
N SER A 202 3.26 -2.37 13.50
CA SER A 202 2.83 -1.88 14.82
C SER A 202 2.62 -3.01 15.83
N TYR A 203 2.53 -2.66 17.11
CA TYR A 203 2.21 -3.60 18.19
C TYR A 203 0.87 -4.31 17.97
N LEU A 204 -0.16 -3.58 17.52
CA LEU A 204 -1.50 -4.13 17.30
C LEU A 204 -1.55 -5.05 16.07
N LEU A 205 -0.78 -4.74 15.03
CA LEU A 205 -0.65 -5.59 13.85
C LEU A 205 0.06 -6.91 14.19
N ALA A 206 1.17 -6.84 14.95
CA ALA A 206 1.87 -8.01 15.46
C ALA A 206 0.94 -8.92 16.30
N ALA A 207 0.17 -8.31 17.21
CA ALA A 207 -0.80 -9.03 18.01
C ALA A 207 -1.88 -9.73 17.17
N SER A 208 -2.28 -9.12 16.05
CA SER A 208 -3.27 -9.68 15.13
C SER A 208 -2.74 -10.90 14.38
N VAL A 209 -1.48 -10.86 13.91
CA VAL A 209 -0.82 -12.05 13.34
C VAL A 209 -0.77 -13.18 14.37
N HIS A 210 -0.33 -12.88 15.60
CA HIS A 210 -0.23 -13.90 16.64
C HIS A 210 -1.60 -14.51 17.00
N ALA A 211 -2.67 -13.72 16.97
CA ALA A 211 -4.03 -14.22 17.16
C ALA A 211 -4.44 -15.23 16.08
N GLU A 212 -4.04 -15.04 14.82
CA GLU A 212 -4.25 -16.03 13.77
C GLU A 212 -3.38 -17.27 13.95
N ILE A 213 -2.10 -17.11 14.32
CA ILE A 213 -1.21 -18.26 14.62
C ILE A 213 -1.80 -19.15 15.72
N LYS A 214 -2.34 -18.56 16.80
CA LYS A 214 -2.96 -19.31 17.91
C LYS A 214 -4.21 -20.10 17.53
N LYS A 215 -4.87 -19.77 16.41
CA LYS A 215 -5.99 -20.58 15.88
C LYS A 215 -5.50 -21.82 15.14
N LEU A 216 -4.26 -21.80 14.65
CA LEU A 216 -3.67 -22.86 13.85
C LEU A 216 -2.82 -23.82 14.70
N THR A 217 -2.25 -23.34 15.81
CA THR A 217 -1.36 -24.13 16.65
C THR A 217 -1.24 -23.61 18.09
N ASP A 218 -1.04 -24.52 19.05
CA ASP A 218 -0.72 -24.20 20.46
C ASP A 218 0.79 -23.99 20.69
N LYS A 219 1.61 -24.15 19.66
CA LYS A 219 3.08 -24.01 19.77
C LYS A 219 3.47 -22.54 19.96
N PRO A 220 4.48 -22.24 20.80
CA PRO A 220 4.92 -20.86 20.99
C PRO A 220 5.63 -20.33 19.74
N VAL A 221 5.49 -19.04 19.49
CA VAL A 221 6.39 -18.30 18.59
C VAL A 221 7.74 -18.17 19.29
N LYS A 222 8.77 -18.82 18.74
CA LYS A 222 10.12 -18.84 19.31
C LYS A 222 11.00 -17.76 18.72
N TYR A 223 10.83 -17.49 17.43
CA TYR A 223 11.68 -16.59 16.67
C TYR A 223 10.84 -15.64 15.82
N VAL A 224 11.29 -14.40 15.73
CA VAL A 224 10.82 -13.43 14.74
C VAL A 224 12.03 -12.91 13.99
N VAL A 225 12.07 -13.08 12.68
CA VAL A 225 13.17 -12.61 11.84
C VAL A 225 12.70 -11.39 11.06
N LEU A 226 13.48 -10.31 11.10
CA LEU A 226 13.16 -9.08 10.39
C LEU A 226 13.78 -9.14 8.99
N GLU A 227 12.97 -8.96 7.94
CA GLU A 227 13.50 -8.98 6.58
C GLU A 227 14.50 -7.84 6.34
N ASN A 228 14.26 -6.70 7.00
CA ASN A 228 15.13 -5.53 6.99
C ASN A 228 14.80 -4.56 8.15
N GLY A 229 15.44 -3.38 8.12
CA GLY A 229 15.28 -2.34 9.13
C GLY A 229 14.09 -1.40 8.96
N GLN A 230 13.19 -1.64 7.99
CA GLN A 230 12.07 -0.74 7.71
C GLN A 230 10.93 -0.89 8.72
N GLY A 231 10.14 0.18 8.88
CA GLY A 231 9.06 0.24 9.87
C GLY A 231 8.04 -0.89 9.77
N HIS A 232 7.62 -1.27 8.55
CA HIS A 232 6.68 -2.37 8.33
C HIS A 232 7.21 -3.73 8.76
N ALA A 233 8.53 -3.92 8.78
CA ALA A 233 9.18 -5.14 9.19
C ALA A 233 9.42 -5.18 10.71
N MET A 234 9.80 -4.05 11.33
CA MET A 234 10.40 -4.02 12.67
C MET A 234 9.52 -3.48 13.80
N LEU A 235 8.52 -2.63 13.53
CA LEU A 235 7.85 -1.85 14.60
C LEU A 235 7.05 -2.72 15.58
N GLY A 236 6.57 -3.88 15.14
CA GLY A 236 5.88 -4.87 15.96
C GLY A 236 6.79 -5.66 16.91
N SER A 237 8.11 -5.48 16.85
CA SER A 237 9.08 -6.31 17.62
C SER A 237 8.85 -6.26 19.13
N SER A 238 8.41 -5.10 19.64
CA SER A 238 8.09 -4.94 21.07
C SER A 238 6.98 -5.88 21.55
N TYR A 239 5.99 -6.17 20.71
CA TYR A 239 4.97 -7.17 21.03
C TYR A 239 5.60 -8.56 21.16
N TRP A 240 6.41 -8.96 20.18
CA TRP A 240 6.97 -10.30 20.11
C TRP A 240 7.95 -10.60 21.24
N GLN A 241 8.79 -9.62 21.63
CA GLN A 241 9.66 -9.75 22.80
C GLN A 241 8.86 -9.90 24.10
N GLU A 242 7.75 -9.16 24.26
CA GLU A 242 6.84 -9.35 25.41
C GLU A 242 6.21 -10.75 25.43
N GLN A 243 6.05 -11.41 24.28
CA GLN A 243 5.59 -12.81 24.20
C GLN A 243 6.72 -13.83 24.41
N GLY A 244 7.95 -13.38 24.60
CA GLY A 244 9.13 -14.25 24.83
C GLY A 244 9.78 -14.79 23.55
N ALA A 245 9.44 -14.25 22.38
CA ALA A 245 10.11 -14.62 21.13
C ALA A 245 11.44 -13.86 20.98
N THR A 246 12.47 -14.53 20.46
CA THR A 246 13.75 -13.91 20.13
C THR A 246 13.64 -13.21 18.77
N VAL A 247 13.88 -11.90 18.74
CA VAL A 247 13.91 -11.10 17.51
C VAL A 247 15.32 -11.14 16.91
N ILE A 248 15.42 -11.52 15.64
CA ILE A 248 16.68 -11.68 14.90
C ILE A 248 16.67 -10.73 13.68
N ALA A 249 17.79 -10.06 13.42
CA ALA A 249 17.98 -9.28 12.20
C ALA A 249 19.40 -9.41 11.65
N HIS A 250 19.64 -9.00 10.41
CA HIS A 250 21.00 -8.77 9.92
C HIS A 250 21.65 -7.61 10.70
N GLU A 251 22.98 -7.62 10.86
CA GLU A 251 23.67 -6.55 11.59
C GLU A 251 23.48 -5.16 10.96
N ASP A 252 23.51 -5.07 9.62
CA ASP A 252 23.24 -3.81 8.92
C ASP A 252 21.80 -3.34 9.10
N ALA A 253 20.83 -4.26 9.11
CA ALA A 253 19.44 -3.91 9.39
C ALA A 253 19.29 -3.39 10.83
N ALA A 254 20.00 -3.99 11.79
CA ALA A 254 20.04 -3.51 13.17
C ALA A 254 20.68 -2.11 13.29
N GLU A 255 21.76 -1.85 12.56
CA GLU A 255 22.37 -0.51 12.53
C GLU A 255 21.46 0.53 11.85
N GLU A 256 20.73 0.16 10.80
CA GLU A 256 19.72 1.04 10.18
C GLU A 256 18.57 1.35 11.14
N ILE A 257 18.05 0.35 11.86
CA ILE A 257 17.06 0.54 12.92
C ILE A 257 17.58 1.55 13.95
N LYS A 258 18.80 1.35 14.44
CA LYS A 258 19.41 2.21 15.47
C LYS A 258 19.56 3.65 15.00
N LYS A 259 19.93 3.88 13.74
CA LYS A 259 20.08 5.22 13.15
C LYS A 259 18.72 5.90 12.91
N LYS A 260 17.73 5.16 12.42
CA LYS A 260 16.46 5.73 11.90
C LYS A 260 15.26 5.57 12.84
N LYS A 261 15.43 4.94 14.00
CA LYS A 261 14.33 4.61 14.94
C LYS A 261 13.37 5.78 15.21
N ASP A 262 13.88 6.99 15.42
CA ASP A 262 13.06 8.14 15.82
C ASP A 262 12.24 8.63 14.62
N GLU A 263 12.85 8.71 13.43
CA GLU A 263 12.16 9.08 12.18
C GLU A 263 11.06 8.05 11.83
N ILE A 264 11.38 6.76 11.91
CA ILE A 264 10.44 5.67 11.61
C ILE A 264 9.28 5.72 12.61
N LEU A 265 9.57 5.87 13.91
CA LEU A 265 8.56 5.94 14.95
C LEU A 265 7.62 7.15 14.75
N ASP A 266 8.17 8.34 14.51
CA ASP A 266 7.41 9.57 14.32
C ASP A 266 6.54 9.52 13.05
N SER A 267 7.07 8.96 11.96
CA SER A 267 6.32 8.77 10.71
C SER A 267 5.16 7.79 10.90
N ALA A 268 5.42 6.65 11.54
CA ALA A 268 4.42 5.62 11.79
C ALA A 268 3.34 6.11 12.77
N GLN A 269 3.71 6.83 13.84
CA GLN A 269 2.76 7.38 14.80
C GLN A 269 1.80 8.39 14.15
N ARG A 270 2.32 9.27 13.27
CA ARG A 270 1.47 10.22 12.53
C ARG A 270 0.49 9.51 11.59
N SER A 271 0.94 8.45 10.93
CA SER A 271 0.16 7.72 9.93
C SER A 271 -0.88 6.78 10.57
N LEU A 272 -0.47 6.03 11.59
CA LEU A 272 -1.28 4.98 12.21
C LEU A 272 -2.12 5.47 13.39
N ARG A 273 -1.82 6.64 13.96
CA ARG A 273 -2.63 7.31 14.99
C ARG A 273 -2.94 6.37 16.16
N ASP A 274 -4.21 6.14 16.47
CA ASP A 274 -4.68 5.23 17.52
C ASP A 274 -4.29 3.76 17.24
N LYS A 275 -4.11 3.35 15.98
CA LYS A 275 -3.59 2.02 15.64
C LYS A 275 -2.10 1.83 16.00
N PHE A 276 -1.40 2.92 16.35
CA PHE A 276 -0.02 2.86 16.82
C PHE A 276 0.10 2.53 18.32
N PHE A 277 -1.03 2.32 19.01
CA PHE A 277 -1.07 2.07 20.46
C PHE A 277 -0.04 1.02 20.91
N ARG A 278 0.71 1.35 21.98
CA ARG A 278 1.81 0.55 22.59
C ARG A 278 3.03 0.28 21.72
N THR A 279 3.04 0.69 20.45
CA THR A 279 4.19 0.49 19.57
C THR A 279 5.40 1.26 20.08
N LYS A 280 6.52 0.55 20.22
CA LYS A 280 7.82 1.10 20.60
C LYS A 280 8.89 0.43 19.75
N VAL A 281 9.90 1.19 19.37
CA VAL A 281 11.11 0.61 18.78
C VAL A 281 11.90 -0.10 19.87
N VAL A 282 12.20 -1.37 19.63
CA VAL A 282 13.13 -2.21 20.40
C VAL A 282 14.17 -2.76 19.42
N MET A 283 15.39 -2.99 19.91
CA MET A 283 16.44 -3.57 19.08
C MET A 283 16.23 -5.10 18.97
N PRO A 284 16.69 -5.72 17.86
CA PRO A 284 16.79 -7.18 17.77
C PRO A 284 17.62 -7.75 18.94
N ASP A 285 17.22 -8.92 19.44
CA ASP A 285 17.92 -9.64 20.51
C ASP A 285 19.21 -10.30 19.99
N GLU A 286 19.17 -10.76 18.73
CA GLU A 286 20.30 -11.39 18.05
C GLU A 286 20.53 -10.76 16.68
N THR A 287 21.80 -10.66 16.29
CA THR A 287 22.19 -10.31 14.92
C THR A 287 22.98 -11.43 14.26
N PHE A 288 23.06 -11.39 12.93
CA PHE A 288 23.92 -12.24 12.14
C PHE A 288 24.44 -11.48 10.90
N THR A 289 25.45 -12.05 10.24
CA THR A 289 26.04 -11.53 9.00
C THR A 289 25.55 -12.34 7.79
N ASP A 290 26.29 -13.36 7.37
CA ASP A 290 26.02 -14.03 6.09
C ASP A 290 24.83 -14.98 6.14
N LYS A 291 24.78 -15.82 7.18
CA LYS A 291 23.82 -16.91 7.31
C LYS A 291 23.57 -17.30 8.75
N LYS A 292 22.31 -17.56 9.08
CA LYS A 292 21.89 -18.23 10.31
C LYS A 292 21.00 -19.42 9.96
N VAL A 293 21.23 -20.55 10.62
CA VAL A 293 20.41 -21.76 10.43
C VAL A 293 19.69 -22.07 11.73
N ILE A 294 18.39 -22.32 11.63
CA ILE A 294 17.55 -22.76 12.73
C ILE A 294 17.01 -24.14 12.36
N GLU A 295 17.39 -25.15 13.14
CA GLU A 295 16.79 -26.49 13.09
C GLU A 295 15.68 -26.54 14.15
N MET A 296 14.42 -26.66 13.73
CA MET A 296 13.28 -26.60 14.63
C MET A 296 12.17 -27.54 14.20
N GLY A 297 11.78 -28.48 15.06
CA GLY A 297 10.64 -29.38 14.79
C GLY A 297 10.81 -30.28 13.57
N GLY A 298 12.06 -30.58 13.18
CA GLY A 298 12.39 -31.34 11.96
C GLY A 298 12.48 -30.50 10.68
N GLU A 299 12.29 -29.18 10.77
CA GLU A 299 12.47 -28.26 9.65
C GLU A 299 13.82 -27.55 9.76
N ARG A 300 14.53 -27.50 8.63
CA ARG A 300 15.73 -26.68 8.46
C ARG A 300 15.33 -25.33 7.86
N ILE A 301 15.54 -24.26 8.62
CA ILE A 301 15.21 -22.89 8.22
C ILE A 301 16.52 -22.10 8.07
N GLU A 302 16.81 -21.63 6.86
CA GLU A 302 18.01 -20.85 6.58
C GLU A 302 17.67 -19.37 6.40
N ILE A 303 18.24 -18.51 7.22
CA ILE A 303 18.11 -17.05 7.14
C ILE A 303 19.38 -16.56 6.46
N LEU A 304 19.23 -15.95 5.29
CA LEU A 304 20.34 -15.70 4.36
C LEU A 304 20.43 -14.22 4.02
N HIS A 305 21.61 -13.64 4.17
CA HIS A 305 21.96 -12.40 3.50
C HIS A 305 22.59 -12.77 2.15
N LEU A 306 21.87 -12.51 1.05
CA LEU A 306 22.32 -12.89 -0.30
C LEU A 306 23.24 -11.83 -0.92
N GLY A 307 23.32 -10.65 -0.33
CA GLY A 307 24.04 -9.49 -0.82
C GLY A 307 23.14 -8.25 -0.82
N PRO A 308 23.61 -7.11 -1.38
CA PRO A 308 22.82 -5.89 -1.46
C PRO A 308 21.49 -6.12 -2.20
N ALA A 309 20.42 -5.48 -1.73
CA ALA A 309 19.11 -5.52 -2.37
C ALA A 309 18.35 -4.20 -2.16
N HIS A 310 17.08 -4.26 -1.75
CA HIS A 310 16.21 -3.12 -1.50
C HIS A 310 16.74 -2.18 -0.40
N SER A 311 17.28 -2.73 0.68
CA SER A 311 17.80 -1.99 1.83
C SER A 311 18.99 -2.68 2.52
N PRO A 312 19.77 -1.94 3.34
CA PRO A 312 20.92 -2.52 4.03
C PRO A 312 20.50 -3.66 4.95
N GLY A 313 21.17 -4.81 4.80
CA GLY A 313 20.89 -6.00 5.59
C GLY A 313 19.58 -6.70 5.25
N ASP A 314 19.07 -6.55 4.02
CA ASP A 314 17.98 -7.39 3.55
C ASP A 314 18.33 -8.89 3.67
N ILE A 315 17.36 -9.68 4.09
CA ILE A 315 17.50 -11.12 4.22
C ILE A 315 16.40 -11.85 3.44
N SER A 316 16.66 -13.12 3.13
CA SER A 316 15.63 -14.06 2.69
C SER A 316 15.62 -15.28 3.60
N VAL A 317 14.44 -15.87 3.82
CA VAL A 317 14.28 -17.11 4.58
C VAL A 317 14.02 -18.27 3.63
N TRP A 318 14.97 -19.19 3.56
CA TRP A 318 14.96 -20.34 2.68
C TRP A 318 14.60 -21.63 3.43
N LEU A 319 13.63 -22.36 2.89
CA LEU A 319 13.15 -23.65 3.40
C LEU A 319 13.48 -24.75 2.38
N PRO A 320 14.70 -25.32 2.39
CA PRO A 320 15.13 -26.27 1.37
C PRO A 320 14.24 -27.51 1.29
N GLY A 321 13.81 -28.05 2.44
CA GLY A 321 12.93 -29.22 2.50
C GLY A 321 11.55 -29.01 1.85
N LYS A 322 11.12 -27.75 1.72
CA LYS A 322 9.84 -27.36 1.10
C LYS A 322 10.01 -26.72 -0.28
N SER A 323 11.24 -26.43 -0.69
CA SER A 323 11.56 -25.66 -1.90
C SER A 323 10.84 -24.30 -1.96
N VAL A 324 10.75 -23.61 -0.82
CA VAL A 324 10.06 -22.31 -0.66
C VAL A 324 11.03 -21.28 -0.12
N VAL A 325 11.05 -20.10 -0.75
CA VAL A 325 11.77 -18.92 -0.22
C VAL A 325 10.76 -17.84 0.16
N ILE A 326 10.85 -17.35 1.39
CA ILE A 326 10.27 -16.08 1.80
C ILE A 326 11.34 -15.03 1.50
N ALA A 327 11.22 -14.38 0.35
CA ALA A 327 12.27 -13.55 -0.22
C ALA A 327 12.42 -12.22 0.52
N GLY A 328 11.37 -11.76 1.18
CA GLY A 328 11.26 -10.37 1.63
C GLY A 328 11.44 -9.41 0.46
N ASP A 329 11.94 -8.21 0.74
CA ASP A 329 12.15 -7.18 -0.27
C ASP A 329 13.35 -7.47 -1.23
N MET A 330 13.89 -8.70 -1.26
CA MET A 330 14.70 -9.16 -2.41
C MET A 330 13.86 -9.20 -3.70
N ALA A 331 12.54 -9.43 -3.60
CA ALA A 331 11.66 -9.68 -4.74
C ALA A 331 10.28 -9.00 -4.59
N PHE A 332 9.79 -8.43 -5.69
CA PHE A 332 8.51 -7.73 -5.81
C PHE A 332 7.74 -8.20 -7.05
N HIS A 333 6.41 -8.20 -6.94
CA HIS A 333 5.49 -8.18 -8.09
C HIS A 333 4.15 -7.56 -7.68
N VAL A 334 3.24 -7.36 -8.65
CA VAL A 334 1.98 -6.58 -8.54
C VAL A 334 2.21 -5.08 -8.32
N ARG A 335 3.16 -4.68 -7.48
CA ARG A 335 3.59 -3.30 -7.28
C ARG A 335 4.98 -3.02 -7.85
N LEU A 336 5.23 -1.77 -8.20
CA LEU A 336 6.56 -1.29 -8.53
C LEU A 336 7.42 -1.21 -7.24
N LEU A 337 8.65 -1.72 -7.32
CA LEU A 337 9.61 -1.62 -6.22
C LEU A 337 10.03 -0.17 -5.95
N PRO A 338 10.19 0.24 -4.68
CA PRO A 338 10.85 1.50 -4.36
C PRO A 338 12.36 1.36 -4.48
N VAL A 339 13.01 2.33 -5.11
CA VAL A 339 14.46 2.57 -4.98
C VAL A 339 14.65 3.72 -4.01
N PHE A 340 15.54 3.60 -3.04
CA PHE A 340 15.91 4.68 -2.11
C PHE A 340 17.32 5.21 -2.41
N GLU A 341 17.69 6.33 -1.79
CA GLU A 341 19.04 6.92 -1.96
C GLU A 341 20.17 5.98 -1.52
N TYR A 342 19.87 5.01 -0.64
CA TYR A 342 20.84 4.01 -0.15
C TYR A 342 20.75 2.67 -0.90
N THR A 343 19.82 2.51 -1.86
CA THR A 343 19.60 1.24 -2.54
C THR A 343 20.71 1.02 -3.58
N ASP A 344 21.53 0.00 -3.37
CA ASP A 344 22.52 -0.44 -4.35
C ASP A 344 21.85 -1.29 -5.44
N THR A 345 21.41 -0.61 -6.51
CA THR A 345 20.72 -1.28 -7.63
C THR A 345 21.64 -2.17 -8.47
N ALA A 346 22.95 -1.93 -8.48
CA ALA A 346 23.92 -2.80 -9.15
C ALA A 346 24.09 -4.10 -8.35
N GLY A 347 24.39 -3.97 -7.06
CA GLY A 347 24.52 -5.09 -6.13
C GLY A 347 23.23 -5.90 -5.98
N TRP A 348 22.06 -5.28 -6.12
CA TRP A 348 20.78 -6.01 -6.16
C TRP A 348 20.66 -6.92 -7.39
N ILE A 349 21.07 -6.44 -8.56
CA ILE A 349 21.09 -7.28 -9.77
C ILE A 349 22.09 -8.43 -9.61
N GLU A 350 23.28 -8.17 -9.06
CA GLU A 350 24.29 -9.22 -8.81
C GLU A 350 23.82 -10.27 -7.79
N SER A 351 23.13 -9.84 -6.73
CA SER A 351 22.58 -10.72 -5.69
C SER A 351 21.52 -11.68 -6.23
N TRP A 352 20.92 -11.38 -7.39
CA TRP A 352 19.92 -12.22 -8.03
C TRP A 352 20.46 -13.60 -8.42
N GLU A 353 21.76 -13.73 -8.74
CA GLU A 353 22.37 -15.02 -9.08
C GLU A 353 22.29 -15.99 -7.89
N LYS A 354 22.63 -15.50 -6.69
CA LYS A 354 22.55 -16.28 -5.44
C LYS A 354 21.09 -16.58 -5.08
N PHE A 355 20.18 -15.63 -5.32
CA PHE A 355 18.75 -15.82 -5.08
C PHE A 355 18.16 -16.93 -5.96
N VAL A 356 18.50 -16.97 -7.25
CA VAL A 356 18.05 -18.04 -8.16
C VAL A 356 18.72 -19.38 -7.85
N ALA A 357 19.98 -19.36 -7.40
CA ALA A 357 20.72 -20.57 -7.04
C ALA A 357 20.09 -21.36 -5.88
N LEU A 358 19.17 -20.76 -5.10
CA LEU A 358 18.39 -21.49 -4.08
C LEU A 358 17.49 -22.56 -4.71
N GLY A 359 17.06 -22.39 -5.97
CA GLY A 359 16.21 -23.37 -6.65
C GLY A 359 14.80 -23.50 -6.05
N ALA A 360 14.28 -22.43 -5.44
CA ALA A 360 12.89 -22.37 -4.96
C ALA A 360 11.87 -22.67 -6.08
N LYS A 361 10.83 -23.42 -5.73
CA LYS A 361 9.65 -23.62 -6.60
C LYS A 361 8.58 -22.56 -6.33
N ILE A 362 8.56 -22.02 -5.12
CA ILE A 362 7.61 -20.99 -4.70
C ILE A 362 8.40 -19.86 -4.04
N VAL A 363 8.08 -18.64 -4.44
CA VAL A 363 8.60 -17.39 -3.90
C VAL A 363 7.47 -16.65 -3.20
N ILE A 364 7.65 -16.34 -1.91
CA ILE A 364 6.81 -15.38 -1.19
C ILE A 364 7.58 -14.05 -1.17
N PRO A 365 7.20 -13.06 -2.00
CA PRO A 365 7.89 -11.77 -2.10
C PRO A 365 7.67 -10.91 -0.83
N GLY A 366 8.37 -9.79 -0.70
CA GLY A 366 8.08 -8.79 0.33
C GLY A 366 6.72 -8.13 0.11
N HIS A 367 6.35 -7.94 -1.16
CA HIS A 367 5.05 -7.43 -1.59
C HIS A 367 4.48 -8.20 -2.78
N GLY A 368 3.17 -8.47 -2.73
CA GLY A 368 2.46 -9.32 -3.68
C GLY A 368 2.18 -10.72 -3.12
N GLY A 369 1.41 -11.54 -3.82
CA GLY A 369 1.08 -12.90 -3.39
C GLY A 369 2.22 -13.92 -3.63
N PRO A 370 2.12 -15.15 -3.10
CA PRO A 370 3.03 -16.23 -3.46
C PRO A 370 3.05 -16.49 -4.98
N THR A 371 4.22 -16.73 -5.54
CA THR A 371 4.46 -16.81 -6.98
C THR A 371 5.71 -17.64 -7.31
N ASP A 372 6.28 -17.46 -8.50
CA ASP A 372 7.49 -18.11 -9.00
C ASP A 372 8.61 -17.11 -9.33
N TYR A 373 9.80 -17.62 -9.63
CA TYR A 373 10.97 -16.80 -9.98
C TYR A 373 10.78 -16.00 -11.26
N GLU A 374 10.12 -16.57 -12.27
CA GLU A 374 9.95 -15.90 -13.57
C GLU A 374 9.14 -14.61 -13.39
N THR A 375 8.08 -14.67 -12.59
CA THR A 375 7.23 -13.54 -12.27
C THR A 375 7.99 -12.45 -11.51
N VAL A 376 8.70 -12.79 -10.43
CA VAL A 376 9.44 -11.77 -9.67
C VAL A 376 10.67 -11.24 -10.41
N ALA A 377 11.32 -12.05 -11.25
CA ALA A 377 12.43 -11.58 -12.10
C ALA A 377 11.96 -10.51 -13.07
N LYS A 378 10.80 -10.72 -13.72
CA LYS A 378 10.22 -9.76 -14.66
C LYS A 378 9.95 -8.39 -14.03
N TYR A 379 9.46 -8.36 -12.78
CA TYR A 379 9.02 -7.13 -12.14
C TYR A 379 10.03 -6.52 -11.16
N THR A 380 11.11 -7.23 -10.82
CA THR A 380 12.19 -6.74 -9.96
C THR A 380 13.49 -6.60 -10.75
N ARG A 381 14.15 -7.72 -11.07
CA ARG A 381 15.45 -7.72 -11.75
C ARG A 381 15.38 -7.04 -13.12
N ASP A 382 14.42 -7.42 -13.95
CA ASP A 382 14.36 -6.95 -15.34
C ASP A 382 13.99 -5.46 -15.38
N TYR A 383 13.20 -4.96 -14.41
CA TYR A 383 12.99 -3.53 -14.22
C TYR A 383 14.28 -2.80 -13.88
N LEU A 384 15.05 -3.29 -12.91
CA LEU A 384 16.33 -2.67 -12.52
C LEU A 384 17.35 -2.69 -13.66
N VAL A 385 17.46 -3.81 -14.38
CA VAL A 385 18.33 -3.95 -15.55
C VAL A 385 17.92 -2.95 -16.63
N TYR A 386 16.62 -2.90 -16.96
CA TYR A 386 16.09 -1.95 -17.95
C TYR A 386 16.40 -0.50 -17.56
N MET A 387 16.05 -0.10 -16.33
CA MET A 387 16.25 1.27 -15.87
C MET A 387 17.73 1.66 -15.87
N ARG A 388 18.63 0.81 -15.36
CA ARG A 388 20.07 1.10 -15.38
C ARG A 388 20.62 1.17 -16.81
N GLN A 389 20.13 0.34 -17.74
CA GLN A 389 20.54 0.42 -19.15
C GLN A 389 20.09 1.72 -19.83
N GLU A 390 18.85 2.16 -19.61
CA GLU A 390 18.37 3.42 -20.19
C GLU A 390 19.05 4.63 -19.55
N ILE A 391 19.23 4.62 -18.23
CA ILE A 391 19.91 5.69 -17.50
C ILE A 391 21.38 5.79 -17.92
N LYS A 392 22.06 4.66 -18.15
CA LYS A 392 23.42 4.66 -18.69
C LYS A 392 23.52 5.44 -20.00
N LYS A 393 22.53 5.31 -20.90
CA LYS A 393 22.53 6.09 -22.16
C LYS A 393 22.41 7.59 -21.89
N VAL A 394 21.62 7.98 -20.88
CA VAL A 394 21.49 9.38 -20.47
C VAL A 394 22.81 9.91 -19.92
N VAL A 395 23.44 9.17 -19.00
CA VAL A 395 24.74 9.55 -18.39
C VAL A 395 25.84 9.63 -19.43
N ASP A 396 25.97 8.62 -20.30
CA ASP A 396 26.99 8.58 -21.36
C ASP A 396 26.83 9.74 -22.37
N ALA A 397 25.61 10.27 -22.53
CA ALA A 397 25.29 11.42 -23.36
C ALA A 397 25.45 12.78 -22.65
N GLY A 398 25.83 12.79 -21.36
CA GLY A 398 25.90 14.00 -20.55
C GLY A 398 24.52 14.63 -20.27
N GLY A 399 23.48 13.81 -20.22
CA GLY A 399 22.10 14.23 -19.95
C GLY A 399 21.86 14.61 -18.49
N SER A 400 20.64 15.05 -18.21
CA SER A 400 20.20 15.57 -16.92
C SER A 400 19.13 14.67 -16.27
N ASP A 401 18.77 14.98 -15.03
CA ASP A 401 17.60 14.39 -14.35
C ASP A 401 16.33 14.44 -15.23
N GLN A 402 16.13 15.50 -16.02
CA GLN A 402 14.95 15.63 -16.89
C GLN A 402 14.94 14.57 -18.00
N ASP A 403 16.11 14.22 -18.52
CA ASP A 403 16.26 13.18 -19.53
C ASP A 403 16.02 11.80 -18.91
N ALA A 404 16.46 11.58 -17.67
CA ALA A 404 16.14 10.37 -16.91
C ALA A 404 14.63 10.24 -16.62
N TYR A 405 13.94 11.34 -16.29
CA TYR A 405 12.48 11.35 -16.11
C TYR A 405 11.70 11.07 -17.40
N ALA A 406 12.31 11.30 -18.56
CA ALA A 406 11.69 11.06 -19.87
C ALA A 406 11.80 9.60 -20.36
N ILE A 407 12.49 8.72 -19.61
CA ILE A 407 12.61 7.28 -19.95
C ILE A 407 11.23 6.63 -20.00
N ASP A 408 10.96 5.88 -21.08
CA ASP A 408 9.67 5.20 -21.30
C ASP A 408 9.48 3.99 -20.39
N GLN A 409 8.80 4.19 -19.27
CA GLN A 409 8.47 3.12 -18.33
C GLN A 409 7.08 2.50 -18.57
N SER A 410 6.47 2.71 -19.74
CA SER A 410 5.09 2.29 -20.04
C SER A 410 4.82 0.79 -19.84
N ALA A 411 5.83 -0.06 -20.03
CA ALA A 411 5.76 -1.50 -19.76
C ALA A 411 5.39 -1.82 -18.30
N TYR A 412 5.68 -0.92 -17.36
CA TYR A 412 5.45 -1.10 -15.92
C TYR A 412 4.25 -0.30 -15.38
N LYS A 413 3.55 0.47 -16.24
CA LYS A 413 2.45 1.37 -15.85
C LYS A 413 1.27 0.67 -15.17
N HIS A 414 1.11 -0.62 -15.42
CA HIS A 414 0.06 -1.45 -14.85
C HIS A 414 0.35 -1.90 -13.40
N LEU A 415 1.58 -1.71 -12.90
CA LEU A 415 1.94 -2.07 -11.54
C LEU A 415 1.39 -1.06 -10.55
N ASP A 416 0.98 -1.56 -9.38
CA ASP A 416 0.59 -0.73 -8.26
C ASP A 416 1.74 0.21 -7.88
N THR A 417 1.41 1.41 -7.43
CA THR A 417 2.35 2.47 -7.04
C THR A 417 3.23 3.05 -8.16
N PHE A 418 3.08 2.63 -9.42
CA PHE A 418 3.84 3.15 -10.56
C PHE A 418 3.81 4.68 -10.64
N GLU A 419 2.63 5.28 -10.58
CA GLU A 419 2.43 6.74 -10.68
C GLU A 419 3.17 7.53 -9.58
N PHE A 420 3.51 6.88 -8.46
CA PHE A 420 4.26 7.51 -7.36
C PHE A 420 5.77 7.25 -7.44
N LEU A 421 6.17 6.08 -7.93
CA LEU A 421 7.55 5.58 -7.82
C LEU A 421 8.35 5.70 -9.12
N ALA A 422 7.73 5.63 -10.29
CA ALA A 422 8.45 5.57 -11.57
C ALA A 422 9.43 6.75 -11.77
N LEU A 423 8.97 7.98 -11.53
CA LEU A 423 9.81 9.18 -11.61
C LEU A 423 10.87 9.23 -10.50
N GLN A 424 10.51 8.81 -9.28
CA GLN A 424 11.45 8.81 -8.15
C GLN A 424 12.59 7.82 -8.38
N ASN A 425 12.25 6.61 -8.83
CA ASN A 425 13.21 5.58 -9.16
C ASN A 425 14.15 6.05 -10.26
N ALA A 426 13.63 6.63 -11.34
CA ALA A 426 14.45 7.17 -12.44
C ALA A 426 15.48 8.18 -11.93
N GLY A 427 15.05 9.17 -11.13
CA GLY A 427 15.97 10.17 -10.58
C GLY A 427 16.99 9.60 -9.59
N ARG A 428 16.57 8.66 -8.73
CA ARG A 428 17.47 8.04 -7.73
C ARG A 428 18.53 7.17 -8.39
N ILE A 429 18.13 6.36 -9.37
CA ILE A 429 19.08 5.53 -10.12
C ILE A 429 20.03 6.43 -10.93
N PHE A 430 19.52 7.50 -11.57
CA PHE A 430 20.37 8.45 -12.30
C PHE A 430 21.44 9.06 -11.39
N ARG A 431 21.04 9.65 -10.26
CA ARG A 431 21.99 10.23 -9.30
C ARG A 431 22.99 9.22 -8.76
N SER A 432 22.58 7.98 -8.51
CA SER A 432 23.51 6.92 -8.10
C SER A 432 24.56 6.64 -9.17
N MET A 433 24.12 6.53 -10.44
CA MET A 433 24.99 6.19 -11.56
C MET A 433 25.88 7.33 -12.04
N GLU A 434 25.60 8.59 -11.67
CA GLU A 434 26.52 9.72 -11.95
C GLU A 434 27.88 9.59 -11.24
N PHE A 435 27.96 8.76 -10.21
CA PHE A 435 29.17 8.54 -9.41
C PHE A 435 29.78 7.13 -9.57
N GLU A 436 29.21 6.30 -10.45
CA GLU A 436 29.75 5.00 -10.88
C GLU A 436 30.72 5.17 -12.06
#